data_AF-Q7UNJ0-F1
#
_entry.id   AF-Q7UNJ0-F1
#
_cell.length_a   1.000
_cell.length_b   1.000
_cell.length_c   1.000
_cell.angle_alpha   90.00
_cell.angle_beta   90.00
_cell.angle_gamma   90.00
#
_symmetry.space_group_name_H-M   'P 1'
#
loop_
_entity.id
_entity.type
_entity.pdbx_description
1 polymer ?
#
loop_
_entity_poly.entity_id
_entity_poly.type
_entity_poly.pdbx_seq_one_letter_code
_entity_poly.pdbx_strand_id
1 'polypeptide(L)'
;MLVLIAIMMFLFLIVVAFSIDIAQMHLARTELRSSTDAAANAAATTLADTLDRNLAIQRGQQIAQANLVNGQPLLLADGDFQFGRSDRQVNGKYAFNAGEAPFNGVRVNGQRTTGSLSGPVPLFFGNVTGTSIFEPEAFATATYVERDITLVVDRSGSMAGSRFNDLQAAIRIFTDLLATTPVDEQIGLASYNDRASEDVQLTENFAEVNNAMDRLRTGGFTSISRGMQAGQEIALRGRPPEFVERTMIVMTDGRHNRGPEPRVVATDLAADGVTIHTITFGAGADFGRMQDVARIGGGRHFHATNGDQLRDIYREIALTLGTVLTE
;
A
#
# COMPACT_ATOMS: atom_id res chain seq x y z
N MET A 1 -64.76 -31.15 2.22
CA MET A 1 -63.35 -31.57 2.39
C MET A 1 -62.49 -31.34 1.15
N LEU A 2 -62.89 -31.81 -0.04
CA LEU A 2 -62.10 -31.64 -1.28
C LEU A 2 -61.72 -30.18 -1.60
N VAL A 3 -62.66 -29.24 -1.42
CA VAL A 3 -62.41 -27.80 -1.65
C VAL A 3 -61.32 -27.25 -0.73
N LEU A 4 -61.32 -27.64 0.55
CA LEU A 4 -60.31 -27.20 1.53
C LEU A 4 -58.92 -27.74 1.18
N ILE A 5 -58.86 -29.01 0.76
CA ILE A 5 -57.60 -29.65 0.33
C ILE A 5 -57.03 -28.92 -0.90
N ALA A 6 -57.87 -28.60 -1.88
CA ALA A 6 -57.43 -27.88 -3.08
C ALA A 6 -56.87 -26.48 -2.75
N ILE A 7 -57.52 -25.74 -1.84
CA ILE A 7 -57.05 -24.42 -1.38
C ILE A 7 -55.71 -24.55 -0.63
N MET A 8 -55.60 -25.52 0.30
CA MET A 8 -54.35 -25.76 1.01
C MET A 8 -53.20 -26.17 0.09
N MET A 9 -53.46 -27.02 -0.90
CA MET A 9 -52.45 -27.44 -1.87
C MET A 9 -51.96 -26.27 -2.72
N PHE A 10 -52.87 -25.39 -3.15
CA PHE A 10 -52.50 -24.17 -3.87
C PHE A 10 -51.66 -23.22 -3.01
N LEU A 11 -52.06 -23.02 -1.75
CA LEU A 11 -51.31 -22.18 -0.81
C LEU A 11 -49.91 -22.76 -0.53
N PHE A 12 -49.81 -24.09 -0.39
CA PHE A 12 -48.53 -24.78 -0.23
C PHE A 12 -47.60 -24.58 -1.44
N LEU A 13 -48.12 -24.69 -2.66
CA LEU A 13 -47.33 -24.44 -3.88
C LEU A 13 -46.81 -23.00 -3.96
N ILE A 14 -47.60 -22.01 -3.53
CA ILE A 14 -47.14 -20.60 -3.44
C ILE A 14 -45.98 -20.47 -2.45
N VAL A 15 -46.08 -21.09 -1.27
CA VAL A 15 -45.01 -21.04 -0.26
C VAL A 15 -43.72 -21.71 -0.77
N VAL A 16 -43.84 -22.84 -1.47
CA VAL A 16 -42.69 -23.51 -2.09
C VAL A 16 -42.06 -22.64 -3.18
N ALA A 17 -42.87 -22.06 -4.07
CA ALA A 17 -42.41 -21.14 -5.10
C ALA A 17 -41.63 -19.95 -4.52
N PHE A 18 -42.18 -19.33 -3.48
CA PHE A 18 -41.54 -18.23 -2.75
C PHE A 18 -40.23 -18.67 -2.08
N SER A 19 -40.19 -19.86 -1.49
CA SER A 19 -38.98 -20.40 -0.85
C SER A 19 -37.85 -20.64 -1.85
N ILE A 20 -38.18 -21.12 -3.06
CA ILE A 20 -37.21 -21.33 -4.14
C ILE A 20 -36.65 -19.98 -4.62
N ASP A 21 -37.51 -18.99 -4.86
CA ASP A 21 -37.07 -17.66 -5.29
C ASP A 21 -36.15 -17.01 -4.23
N ILE A 22 -36.50 -17.10 -2.94
CA ILE A 22 -35.63 -16.60 -1.84
C ILE A 22 -34.28 -17.32 -1.83
N ALA A 23 -34.27 -18.65 -1.93
CA ALA A 23 -33.03 -19.41 -1.95
C ALA A 23 -32.14 -18.99 -3.13
N GLN A 24 -32.73 -18.78 -4.30
CA GLN A 24 -32.04 -18.30 -5.49
C GLN A 24 -31.48 -16.89 -5.28
N MET A 25 -32.24 -15.96 -4.70
CA MET A 25 -31.75 -14.61 -4.37
C MET A 25 -30.52 -14.64 -3.44
N HIS A 26 -30.55 -15.48 -2.40
CA HIS A 26 -29.43 -15.63 -1.47
C HIS A 26 -28.20 -16.27 -2.10
N LEU A 27 -28.40 -17.29 -2.93
CA LEU A 27 -27.33 -17.92 -3.70
C LEU A 27 -26.68 -16.90 -4.64
N ALA A 28 -27.48 -16.23 -5.47
CA ALA A 28 -27.00 -15.23 -6.42
C ALA A 28 -26.26 -14.08 -5.74
N ARG A 29 -26.71 -13.63 -4.57
CA ARG A 29 -26.00 -12.60 -3.78
C ARG A 29 -24.65 -13.09 -3.27
N THR A 30 -24.57 -14.33 -2.81
CA THR A 30 -23.33 -14.93 -2.29
C THR A 30 -22.33 -15.14 -3.43
N GLU A 31 -22.78 -15.71 -4.55
CA GLU A 31 -21.96 -15.91 -5.75
C GLU A 31 -21.47 -14.58 -6.33
N LEU A 32 -22.35 -13.57 -6.42
CA LEU A 32 -21.98 -12.23 -6.86
C LEU A 32 -20.88 -11.65 -5.98
N ARG A 33 -21.06 -11.69 -4.66
CA ARG A 33 -20.04 -11.19 -3.72
C ARG A 33 -18.71 -11.89 -3.91
N SER A 34 -18.70 -13.22 -3.97
CA SER A 34 -17.48 -13.99 -4.17
C SER A 34 -16.79 -13.69 -5.51
N SER A 35 -17.56 -13.51 -6.59
CA SER A 35 -17.03 -13.18 -7.91
C SER A 35 -16.45 -11.76 -7.95
N THR A 36 -17.14 -10.79 -7.35
CA THR A 36 -16.64 -9.41 -7.21
C THR A 36 -15.37 -9.35 -6.36
N ASP A 37 -15.32 -10.07 -5.24
CA ASP A 37 -14.14 -10.14 -4.37
C ASP A 37 -12.93 -10.70 -5.13
N ALA A 38 -13.12 -11.78 -5.90
CA ALA A 38 -12.07 -12.37 -6.72
C ALA A 38 -11.59 -11.41 -7.84
N ALA A 39 -12.52 -10.71 -8.50
CA ALA A 39 -12.20 -9.73 -9.54
C ALA A 39 -11.43 -8.53 -8.98
N ALA A 40 -11.83 -8.00 -7.80
CA ALA A 40 -11.14 -6.91 -7.13
C ALA A 40 -9.72 -7.31 -6.73
N ASN A 41 -9.55 -8.49 -6.13
CA ASN A 41 -8.24 -9.00 -5.75
C ASN A 41 -7.32 -9.14 -6.98
N ALA A 42 -7.79 -9.80 -8.05
CA ALA A 42 -7.00 -9.99 -9.26
C ALA A 42 -6.61 -8.67 -9.94
N ALA A 43 -7.52 -7.69 -9.97
CA ALA A 43 -7.23 -6.37 -10.49
C ALA A 43 -6.19 -5.63 -9.62
N ALA A 44 -6.32 -5.69 -8.29
CA ALA A 44 -5.39 -5.06 -7.37
C ALA A 44 -3.97 -5.67 -7.45
N THR A 45 -3.84 -6.99 -7.48
CA THR A 45 -2.53 -7.65 -7.66
C THR A 45 -1.90 -7.28 -8.98
N THR A 46 -2.67 -7.28 -10.08
CA THR A 46 -2.13 -6.88 -11.39
C THR A 46 -1.70 -5.43 -11.40
N LEU A 47 -2.42 -4.54 -10.72
CA LEU A 47 -2.05 -3.14 -10.61
C LEU A 47 -0.73 -2.97 -9.85
N ALA A 48 -0.53 -3.74 -8.77
CA ALA A 48 0.71 -3.78 -8.01
C ALA A 48 1.89 -4.22 -8.90
N ASP A 49 1.73 -5.35 -9.60
CA ASP A 49 2.79 -5.93 -10.44
C ASP A 49 3.14 -5.09 -11.67
N THR A 50 2.13 -4.55 -12.37
CA THR A 50 2.32 -3.96 -13.71
C THR A 50 2.23 -2.44 -13.72
N LEU A 51 1.70 -1.81 -12.66
CA LEU A 51 1.46 -0.37 -12.57
C LEU A 51 0.60 0.16 -13.74
N ASP A 52 -0.28 -0.67 -14.29
CA ASP A 52 -1.13 -0.37 -15.45
C ASP A 52 -2.60 -0.68 -15.15
N ARG A 53 -3.42 0.38 -15.11
CA ARG A 53 -4.86 0.28 -14.84
C ARG A 53 -5.61 -0.52 -15.90
N ASN A 54 -5.20 -0.46 -17.16
CA ASN A 54 -5.89 -1.19 -18.23
C ASN A 54 -5.66 -2.70 -18.09
N LEU A 55 -4.43 -3.11 -17.79
CA LEU A 55 -4.12 -4.52 -17.51
C LEU A 55 -4.84 -5.01 -16.26
N ALA A 56 -4.92 -4.18 -15.21
CA ALA A 56 -5.70 -4.48 -14.01
C ALA A 56 -7.19 -4.70 -14.30
N ILE A 57 -7.83 -3.83 -15.10
CA ILE A 57 -9.23 -3.99 -15.54
C ILE A 57 -9.40 -5.29 -16.32
N GLN A 58 -8.54 -5.54 -17.31
CA GLN A 58 -8.61 -6.75 -18.13
C GLN A 58 -8.51 -8.03 -17.29
N ARG A 59 -7.57 -8.06 -16.33
CA ARG A 59 -7.42 -9.20 -15.43
C ARG A 59 -8.64 -9.38 -14.53
N GLY A 60 -9.16 -8.29 -13.95
CA GLY A 60 -10.37 -8.32 -13.13
C GLY A 60 -11.58 -8.84 -13.90
N GLN A 61 -11.78 -8.38 -15.13
CA GLN A 61 -12.83 -8.87 -16.03
C GLN A 61 -12.67 -10.36 -16.36
N GLN A 62 -11.44 -10.81 -16.64
CA GLN A 62 -11.17 -12.23 -16.93
C GLN A 62 -11.53 -13.13 -15.74
N ILE A 63 -11.20 -12.70 -14.51
CA ILE A 63 -11.54 -13.46 -13.30
C ILE A 63 -13.04 -13.40 -13.01
N ALA A 64 -13.71 -12.27 -13.19
CA ALA A 64 -15.17 -12.18 -13.08
C ALA A 64 -15.87 -13.14 -14.05
N GLN A 65 -15.42 -13.18 -15.31
CA GLN A 65 -15.95 -14.06 -16.35
C GLN A 65 -15.74 -15.55 -16.07
N ALA A 66 -14.68 -15.90 -15.35
CA ALA A 66 -14.41 -17.28 -14.95
C ALA A 66 -15.35 -17.75 -13.81
N ASN A 67 -16.02 -16.83 -13.13
CA ASN A 67 -16.94 -17.12 -12.03
C ASN A 67 -18.40 -17.00 -12.48
N LEU A 68 -19.24 -17.87 -11.93
CA LEU A 68 -20.67 -17.91 -12.25
C LEU A 68 -21.49 -17.22 -11.17
N VAL A 69 -22.50 -16.47 -11.59
CA VAL A 69 -23.54 -15.91 -10.74
C VAL A 69 -24.88 -16.35 -11.31
N ASN A 70 -25.63 -17.13 -10.54
CA ASN A 70 -26.87 -17.78 -10.98
C ASN A 70 -26.67 -18.53 -12.31
N GLY A 71 -25.57 -19.27 -12.43
CA GLY A 71 -25.24 -20.10 -13.58
C GLY A 71 -24.76 -19.37 -14.85
N GLN A 72 -24.54 -18.05 -14.79
CA GLN A 72 -24.01 -17.26 -15.91
C GLN A 72 -22.70 -16.54 -15.53
N PRO A 73 -21.74 -16.38 -16.46
CA PRO A 73 -20.53 -15.59 -16.21
C PRO A 73 -20.84 -14.17 -15.74
N LEU A 74 -20.05 -13.65 -14.80
CA LEU A 74 -20.13 -12.23 -14.43
C LEU A 74 -19.36 -11.37 -15.43
N LEU A 75 -20.08 -10.61 -16.24
CA LEU A 75 -19.55 -9.60 -17.15
C LEU A 75 -19.52 -8.24 -16.44
N LEU A 76 -18.35 -7.61 -16.39
CA LEU A 76 -18.10 -6.29 -15.82
C LEU A 76 -17.65 -5.33 -16.92
N ALA A 77 -18.12 -4.09 -16.88
CA ALA A 77 -17.66 -3.01 -17.73
C ALA A 77 -16.41 -2.33 -17.14
N ASP A 78 -15.67 -1.57 -17.95
CA ASP A 78 -14.50 -0.83 -17.47
C ASP A 78 -14.85 0.15 -16.33
N GLY A 79 -16.04 0.77 -16.42
CA GLY A 79 -16.54 1.69 -15.41
C GLY A 79 -16.93 1.05 -14.07
N ASP A 80 -16.98 -0.28 -13.99
CA ASP A 80 -17.22 -1.00 -12.73
C ASP A 80 -15.96 -1.05 -11.86
N PHE A 81 -14.79 -0.69 -12.42
CA PHE A 81 -13.51 -0.62 -11.72
C PHE A 81 -13.19 0.81 -11.33
N GLN A 82 -12.94 1.02 -10.04
CA GLN A 82 -12.55 2.31 -9.49
C GLN A 82 -11.21 2.16 -8.80
N PHE A 83 -10.26 2.98 -9.21
CA PHE A 83 -8.92 3.05 -8.63
C PHE A 83 -8.87 4.19 -7.62
N GLY A 84 -8.19 3.99 -6.50
CA GLY A 84 -8.09 5.00 -5.47
C GLY A 84 -7.10 4.64 -4.37
N ARG A 85 -7.07 5.50 -3.36
CA ARG A 85 -6.30 5.32 -2.14
C ARG A 85 -7.15 4.63 -1.09
N SER A 86 -6.64 3.55 -0.53
CA SER A 86 -7.20 2.82 0.60
C SER A 86 -6.33 3.07 1.83
N ASP A 87 -6.84 3.85 2.78
CA ASP A 87 -6.16 4.12 4.04
C ASP A 87 -6.79 3.33 5.19
N ARG A 88 -5.95 2.72 6.03
CA ARG A 88 -6.40 2.05 7.24
C ARG A 88 -6.81 3.08 8.29
N GLN A 89 -8.06 3.02 8.72
CA GLN A 89 -8.63 3.86 9.76
C GLN A 89 -8.24 3.34 11.15
N VAL A 90 -8.40 4.18 12.18
CA VAL A 90 -8.11 3.85 13.59
C VAL A 90 -8.89 2.62 14.09
N ASN A 91 -10.05 2.35 13.51
CA ASN A 91 -10.89 1.19 13.82
C ASN A 91 -10.49 -0.10 13.09
N GLY A 92 -9.34 -0.11 12.42
CA GLY A 92 -8.82 -1.25 11.65
C GLY A 92 -9.43 -1.44 10.26
N LYS A 93 -10.50 -0.71 9.91
CA LYS A 93 -11.12 -0.80 8.59
C LYS A 93 -10.39 0.06 7.58
N TYR A 94 -10.36 -0.37 6.32
CA TYR A 94 -9.88 0.46 5.22
C TYR A 94 -10.98 1.39 4.72
N ALA A 95 -10.64 2.66 4.52
CA ALA A 95 -11.47 3.63 3.83
C ALA A 95 -10.92 3.85 2.42
N PHE A 96 -11.77 3.67 1.41
CA PHE A 96 -11.40 3.81 0.01
C PHE A 96 -11.84 5.19 -0.52
N ASN A 97 -10.87 5.97 -0.98
CA ASN A 97 -11.03 7.27 -1.61
C ASN A 97 -10.75 7.13 -3.11
N ALA A 98 -11.82 7.12 -3.91
CA ALA A 98 -11.71 6.97 -5.37
C ALA A 98 -10.97 8.16 -5.99
N GLY A 99 -10.05 7.87 -6.93
CA GLY A 99 -9.31 8.89 -7.68
C GLY A 99 -8.15 9.55 -6.92
N GLU A 100 -7.91 9.18 -5.65
CA GLU A 100 -6.80 9.69 -4.86
C GLU A 100 -5.55 8.81 -5.04
N ALA A 101 -4.40 9.44 -5.25
CA ALA A 101 -3.10 8.77 -5.33
C ALA A 101 -2.40 8.75 -3.94
N PRO A 102 -1.51 7.79 -3.66
CA PRO A 102 -1.14 6.67 -4.52
C PRO A 102 -2.30 5.66 -4.69
N PHE A 103 -2.45 5.14 -5.91
CA PHE A 103 -3.42 4.10 -6.24
C PHE A 103 -2.95 2.78 -5.67
N ASN A 104 -3.39 2.50 -4.45
CA ASN A 104 -3.06 1.29 -3.72
C ASN A 104 -4.33 0.41 -3.49
N GLY A 105 -5.47 0.83 -4.04
CA GLY A 105 -6.74 0.13 -3.93
C GLY A 105 -7.53 0.07 -5.23
N VAL A 106 -8.21 -1.06 -5.44
CA VAL A 106 -9.17 -1.26 -6.54
C VAL A 106 -10.52 -1.67 -5.95
N ARG A 107 -11.54 -0.84 -6.18
CA ARG A 107 -12.93 -1.13 -5.87
C ARG A 107 -13.65 -1.60 -7.12
N VAL A 108 -14.28 -2.77 -7.05
CA VAL A 108 -15.08 -3.34 -8.12
C VAL A 108 -16.54 -3.35 -7.72
N ASN A 109 -17.41 -2.90 -8.62
CA ASN A 109 -18.85 -2.99 -8.47
C ASN A 109 -19.40 -4.16 -9.29
N GLY A 110 -19.64 -5.30 -8.65
CA GLY A 110 -20.31 -6.41 -9.30
C GLY A 110 -21.81 -6.19 -9.32
N GLN A 111 -22.38 -6.06 -10.51
CA GLN A 111 -23.80 -5.80 -10.69
C GLN A 111 -24.48 -6.90 -11.51
N ARG A 112 -25.67 -7.29 -11.06
CA ARG A 112 -26.64 -8.06 -11.83
C ARG A 112 -27.94 -7.27 -11.91
N THR A 113 -27.90 -6.16 -12.61
CA THR A 113 -29.01 -5.21 -12.75
C THR A 113 -29.41 -5.08 -14.23
N THR A 114 -30.56 -4.47 -14.50
CA THR A 114 -31.05 -4.21 -15.86
C THR A 114 -30.08 -3.38 -16.72
N GLY A 115 -29.28 -2.51 -16.09
CA GLY A 115 -28.26 -1.71 -16.77
C GLY A 115 -26.89 -2.37 -16.89
N SER A 116 -26.66 -3.50 -16.21
CA SER A 116 -25.37 -4.19 -16.22
C SER A 116 -25.21 -5.07 -17.47
N LEU A 117 -23.96 -5.35 -17.87
CA LEU A 117 -23.66 -6.26 -18.98
C LEU A 117 -24.17 -7.69 -18.75
N SER A 118 -24.27 -8.10 -17.49
CA SER A 118 -24.74 -9.43 -17.08
C SER A 118 -26.26 -9.54 -16.96
N GLY A 119 -26.98 -8.41 -17.03
CA GLY A 119 -28.42 -8.33 -16.82
C GLY A 119 -28.88 -8.74 -15.40
N PRO A 120 -30.19 -8.62 -15.11
CA PRO A 120 -30.74 -8.99 -13.82
C PRO A 120 -30.82 -10.51 -13.65
N VAL A 121 -31.04 -10.97 -12.42
CA VAL A 121 -31.27 -12.39 -12.12
C VAL A 121 -32.75 -12.72 -12.34
N PRO A 122 -33.13 -13.57 -13.30
CA PRO A 122 -34.52 -13.99 -13.47
C PRO A 122 -34.94 -14.95 -12.34
N LEU A 123 -36.10 -14.71 -11.76
CA LEU A 123 -36.69 -15.57 -10.72
C LEU A 123 -37.61 -16.61 -11.33
N PHE A 124 -37.61 -17.83 -10.79
CA PHE A 124 -38.36 -18.96 -11.36
C PHE A 124 -39.88 -18.75 -11.29
N PHE A 125 -40.38 -18.16 -10.21
CA PHE A 125 -41.82 -18.03 -9.96
C PHE A 125 -42.31 -16.59 -9.90
N GLY A 126 -41.61 -15.67 -10.56
CA GLY A 126 -41.95 -14.24 -10.51
C GLY A 126 -43.37 -13.86 -10.95
N ASN A 127 -43.98 -14.66 -11.82
CA ASN A 127 -45.37 -14.48 -12.24
C ASN A 127 -46.39 -14.80 -11.13
N VAL A 128 -46.00 -15.58 -10.12
CA VAL A 128 -46.83 -15.94 -8.96
C VAL A 128 -46.59 -14.97 -7.80
N THR A 129 -45.36 -14.49 -7.64
CA THR A 129 -44.93 -13.63 -6.52
C THR A 129 -44.96 -12.13 -6.85
N GLY A 130 -45.18 -11.76 -8.12
CA GLY A 130 -45.28 -10.38 -8.59
C GLY A 130 -43.94 -9.69 -8.86
N THR A 131 -42.82 -10.39 -8.66
CA THR A 131 -41.46 -9.87 -8.92
C THR A 131 -40.71 -10.88 -9.79
N SER A 132 -40.43 -10.55 -11.05
CA SER A 132 -39.79 -11.48 -12.00
C SER A 132 -38.28 -11.39 -12.07
N ILE A 133 -37.71 -10.33 -11.52
CA ILE A 133 -36.28 -10.07 -11.55
C ILE A 133 -35.76 -9.71 -10.17
N PHE A 134 -34.53 -10.13 -9.90
CA PHE A 134 -33.76 -9.74 -8.74
C PHE A 134 -32.50 -9.03 -9.20
N GLU A 135 -32.22 -7.87 -8.61
CA GLU A 135 -31.16 -6.96 -9.04
C GLU A 135 -30.10 -6.76 -7.94
N PRO A 136 -29.25 -7.76 -7.65
CA PRO A 136 -28.23 -7.62 -6.63
C PRO A 136 -27.02 -6.81 -7.14
N GLU A 137 -26.44 -6.04 -6.21
CA GLU A 137 -25.15 -5.37 -6.36
C GLU A 137 -24.24 -5.79 -5.20
N ALA A 138 -22.94 -5.90 -5.47
CA ALA A 138 -21.93 -6.16 -4.47
C ALA A 138 -20.68 -5.31 -4.75
N PHE A 139 -20.20 -4.62 -3.73
CA PHE A 139 -18.94 -3.89 -3.79
C PHE A 139 -17.85 -4.70 -3.10
N ALA A 140 -16.70 -4.83 -3.76
CA ALA A 140 -15.49 -5.38 -3.18
C ALA A 140 -14.36 -4.38 -3.38
N THR A 141 -13.53 -4.19 -2.34
CA THR A 141 -12.30 -3.40 -2.44
C THR A 141 -11.14 -4.28 -2.06
N ALA A 142 -10.18 -4.44 -2.96
CA ALA A 142 -8.88 -5.02 -2.66
C ALA A 142 -7.85 -3.90 -2.55
N THR A 143 -6.91 -4.06 -1.62
CA THR A 143 -5.87 -3.09 -1.33
C THR A 143 -4.54 -3.81 -1.28
N TYR A 144 -3.52 -3.22 -1.88
CA TYR A 144 -2.14 -3.60 -1.71
C TYR A 144 -1.39 -2.41 -1.11
N VAL A 145 -0.23 -2.65 -0.51
CA VAL A 145 0.62 -1.58 -0.02
C VAL A 145 2.01 -1.91 -0.52
N GLU A 146 2.58 -0.98 -1.28
CA GLU A 146 3.94 -1.07 -1.80
C GLU A 146 4.69 0.19 -1.43
N ARG A 147 5.95 0.02 -1.04
CA ARG A 147 6.77 1.14 -0.56
C ARG A 147 8.17 1.09 -1.10
N ASP A 148 8.67 2.29 -1.41
CA ASP A 148 10.06 2.52 -1.76
C ASP A 148 10.71 3.34 -0.65
N ILE A 149 11.66 2.73 0.06
CA ILE A 149 12.34 3.32 1.21
C ILE A 149 13.79 3.61 0.82
N THR A 150 14.21 4.87 0.86
CA THR A 150 15.60 5.25 0.64
C THR A 150 16.26 5.67 1.95
N LEU A 151 17.25 4.90 2.39
CA LEU A 151 18.09 5.24 3.54
C LEU A 151 19.20 6.18 3.10
N VAL A 152 19.35 7.32 3.78
CA VAL A 152 20.42 8.29 3.56
C VAL A 152 21.26 8.39 4.83
N VAL A 153 22.46 7.82 4.81
CA VAL A 153 23.28 7.62 6.02
C VAL A 153 24.54 8.49 6.05
N ASP A 154 24.80 9.07 7.22
CA ASP A 154 26.02 9.83 7.49
C ASP A 154 27.20 8.88 7.75
N ARG A 155 28.29 9.08 7.00
CA ARG A 155 29.58 8.41 7.22
C ARG A 155 30.72 9.42 7.43
N SER A 156 30.43 10.58 7.98
CA SER A 156 31.42 11.58 8.34
C SER A 156 32.34 11.12 9.47
N GLY A 157 33.42 11.86 9.74
CA GLY A 157 34.40 11.49 10.77
C GLY A 157 33.83 11.38 12.19
N SER A 158 32.75 12.12 12.52
CA SER A 158 32.09 12.05 13.83
C SER A 158 31.42 10.69 14.10
N MET A 159 31.03 9.99 13.04
CA MET A 159 30.42 8.66 13.13
C MET A 159 31.41 7.55 13.47
N ALA A 160 32.72 7.79 13.44
CA ALA A 160 33.71 6.74 13.64
C ALA A 160 33.58 6.02 15.01
N GLY A 161 33.95 4.73 15.02
CA GLY A 161 33.91 3.92 16.22
C GLY A 161 32.50 3.39 16.54
N SER A 162 32.09 3.47 17.80
CA SER A 162 30.85 2.85 18.28
C SER A 162 29.60 3.38 17.60
N ARG A 163 29.58 4.67 17.21
CA ARG A 163 28.41 5.29 16.56
C ARG A 163 28.06 4.65 15.23
N PHE A 164 29.07 4.34 14.41
CA PHE A 164 28.84 3.65 13.15
C PHE A 164 28.39 2.20 13.35
N ASN A 165 28.97 1.51 14.34
CA ASN A 165 28.55 0.16 14.71
C ASN A 165 27.08 0.15 15.18
N ASP A 166 26.66 1.15 15.95
CA ASP A 166 25.28 1.30 16.42
C ASP A 166 24.32 1.54 15.25
N LEU A 167 24.71 2.37 14.27
CA LEU A 167 23.94 2.58 13.04
C LEU A 167 23.80 1.29 12.23
N GLN A 168 24.89 0.54 12.03
CA GLN A 168 24.86 -0.74 11.33
C GLN A 168 23.92 -1.73 12.01
N ALA A 169 23.97 -1.81 13.34
CA ALA A 169 23.06 -2.66 14.11
C ALA A 169 21.60 -2.21 13.99
N ALA A 170 21.34 -0.89 13.97
CA ALA A 170 19.99 -0.36 13.82
C ALA A 170 19.40 -0.61 12.43
N ILE A 171 20.19 -0.47 11.37
CA ILE A 171 19.75 -0.78 10.00
C ILE A 171 19.48 -2.28 9.83
N ARG A 172 20.30 -3.16 10.44
CA ARG A 172 20.01 -4.61 10.43
C ARG A 172 18.66 -4.92 11.06
N ILE A 173 18.37 -4.36 12.23
CA ILE A 173 17.07 -4.52 12.90
C ILE A 173 15.94 -3.97 12.01
N PHE A 174 16.15 -2.82 11.39
CA PHE A 174 15.20 -2.24 10.44
C PHE A 174 14.88 -3.22 9.31
N THR A 175 15.90 -3.72 8.61
CA THR A 175 15.72 -4.67 7.51
C THR A 175 15.13 -6.00 7.96
N ASP A 176 15.49 -6.49 9.14
CA ASP A 176 14.95 -7.74 9.69
C ASP A 176 13.46 -7.61 9.99
N LEU A 177 13.01 -6.44 10.46
CA LEU A 177 11.59 -6.18 10.71
C LEU A 177 10.80 -6.03 9.42
N LEU A 178 11.34 -5.31 8.43
CA LEU A 178 10.72 -5.20 7.11
C LEU A 178 10.51 -6.59 6.48
N ALA A 179 11.49 -7.50 6.61
CA ALA A 179 11.38 -8.87 6.10
C ALA A 179 10.28 -9.71 6.75
N THR A 180 9.72 -9.26 7.88
CA THR A 180 8.59 -9.92 8.56
C THR A 180 7.24 -9.31 8.20
N THR A 181 7.19 -8.20 7.45
CA THR A 181 5.94 -7.58 7.04
C THR A 181 5.35 -8.30 5.82
N PRO A 182 4.02 -8.30 5.66
CA PRO A 182 3.36 -8.85 4.47
C PRO A 182 3.36 -7.86 3.28
N VAL A 183 4.19 -6.81 3.32
CA VAL A 183 4.21 -5.69 2.39
C VAL A 183 5.44 -5.82 1.50
N ASP A 184 5.28 -5.64 0.19
CA ASP A 184 6.40 -5.67 -0.74
C ASP A 184 7.14 -4.32 -0.71
N GLU A 185 8.31 -4.34 -0.06
CA GLU A 185 9.11 -3.17 0.27
C GLU A 185 10.44 -3.20 -0.49
N GLN A 186 10.72 -2.14 -1.23
CA GLN A 186 12.02 -1.94 -1.85
C GLN A 186 12.85 -0.95 -1.02
N ILE A 187 14.11 -1.29 -0.77
CA ILE A 187 15.02 -0.45 -0.01
C ILE A 187 16.23 -0.05 -0.82
N GLY A 188 16.58 1.23 -0.76
CA GLY A 188 17.80 1.81 -1.33
C GLY A 188 18.70 2.37 -0.25
N LEU A 189 19.99 2.48 -0.55
CA LEU A 189 20.98 3.05 0.36
C LEU A 189 21.84 4.09 -0.36
N ALA A 190 21.82 5.31 0.16
CA ALA A 190 22.80 6.34 -0.14
C ALA A 190 23.60 6.68 1.11
N SER A 191 24.89 6.91 0.97
CA SER A 191 25.75 7.38 2.05
C SER A 191 26.46 8.67 1.68
N TYR A 192 26.82 9.46 2.68
CA TYR A 192 27.48 10.74 2.45
C TYR A 192 28.51 11.12 3.51
N ASN A 193 29.47 11.91 3.06
CA ASN A 193 30.44 12.63 3.85
C ASN A 193 30.71 14.01 3.19
N ASP A 194 31.91 14.28 2.67
CA ASP A 194 32.18 15.38 1.74
C ASP A 194 31.58 15.15 0.34
N ARG A 195 31.36 13.89 -0.03
CA ARG A 195 30.69 13.45 -1.26
C ARG A 195 29.50 12.56 -0.90
N ALA A 196 28.66 12.23 -1.88
CA ALA A 196 27.62 11.23 -1.72
C ALA A 196 27.82 10.08 -2.70
N SER A 197 27.36 8.89 -2.32
CA SER A 197 27.34 7.70 -3.17
C SER A 197 25.96 7.06 -3.10
N GLU A 198 25.54 6.51 -4.23
CA GLU A 198 24.38 5.63 -4.31
C GLU A 198 24.90 4.20 -4.13
N ASP A 199 24.90 3.70 -2.90
CA ASP A 199 25.56 2.45 -2.54
C ASP A 199 24.72 1.23 -2.94
N VAL A 200 23.39 1.33 -2.88
CA VAL A 200 22.43 0.30 -3.29
C VAL A 200 21.20 0.96 -3.92
N GLN A 201 20.84 0.53 -5.13
CA GLN A 201 19.56 0.93 -5.76
C GLN A 201 18.39 0.21 -5.07
N LEU A 202 17.15 0.65 -5.31
CA LEU A 202 15.95 0.00 -4.74
C LEU A 202 15.94 -1.50 -5.04
N THR A 203 15.88 -2.31 -3.98
CA THR A 203 15.91 -3.77 -4.05
C THR A 203 15.08 -4.39 -2.93
N GLU A 204 14.49 -5.56 -3.18
CA GLU A 204 13.83 -6.41 -2.17
C GLU A 204 14.86 -7.26 -1.41
N ASN A 205 16.10 -7.35 -1.90
CA ASN A 205 17.16 -8.12 -1.25
C ASN A 205 17.83 -7.30 -0.15
N PHE A 206 17.26 -7.31 1.05
CA PHE A 206 17.75 -6.51 2.18
C PHE A 206 19.17 -6.87 2.63
N ALA A 207 19.67 -8.07 2.28
CA ALA A 207 21.05 -8.43 2.53
C ALA A 207 22.04 -7.54 1.74
N GLU A 208 21.67 -7.01 0.58
CA GLU A 208 22.51 -6.08 -0.19
C GLU A 208 22.76 -4.78 0.56
N VAL A 209 21.73 -4.22 1.21
CA VAL A 209 21.85 -3.03 2.06
C VAL A 209 22.76 -3.30 3.25
N ASN A 210 22.57 -4.42 3.94
CA ASN A 210 23.40 -4.80 5.09
C ASN A 210 24.88 -4.99 4.68
N ASN A 211 25.12 -5.66 3.55
CA ASN A 211 26.47 -5.86 3.01
C ASN A 211 27.11 -4.54 2.56
N ALA A 212 26.34 -3.62 1.98
CA ALA A 212 26.83 -2.30 1.61
C ALA A 212 27.22 -1.49 2.86
N MET A 213 26.37 -1.48 3.90
CA MET A 213 26.65 -0.85 5.18
C MET A 213 27.95 -1.35 5.83
N ASP A 214 28.27 -2.64 5.73
CA ASP A 214 29.52 -3.22 6.26
C ASP A 214 30.79 -2.74 5.53
N ARG A 215 30.66 -2.37 4.25
CA ARG A 215 31.76 -1.91 3.40
C ARG A 215 32.04 -0.42 3.54
N LEU A 216 31.08 0.35 4.03
CA LEU A 216 31.25 1.78 4.22
C LEU A 216 32.41 2.08 5.17
N ARG A 217 33.05 3.22 4.92
CA ARG A 217 34.17 3.73 5.71
C ARG A 217 33.85 5.15 6.13
N THR A 218 34.00 5.41 7.43
CA THR A 218 33.76 6.74 7.99
C THR A 218 34.94 7.67 7.76
N GLY A 219 34.66 8.95 7.58
CA GLY A 219 35.67 9.98 7.41
C GLY A 219 35.19 11.17 6.59
N GLY A 220 35.93 12.26 6.63
CA GLY A 220 35.60 13.49 5.91
C GLY A 220 34.59 14.37 6.65
N PHE A 221 33.97 15.28 5.89
CA PHE A 221 33.02 16.29 6.36
C PHE A 221 31.56 15.80 6.28
N THR A 222 30.58 16.67 6.52
CA THR A 222 29.16 16.32 6.61
C THR A 222 28.33 17.13 5.62
N SER A 223 27.94 16.49 4.51
CA SER A 223 27.15 17.09 3.42
C SER A 223 25.78 16.45 3.29
N ILE A 224 24.89 16.75 4.24
CA ILE A 224 23.51 16.21 4.29
C ILE A 224 22.77 16.39 2.96
N SER A 225 22.85 17.58 2.35
CA SER A 225 22.14 17.87 1.09
C SER A 225 22.61 17.00 -0.08
N ARG A 226 23.90 16.68 -0.17
CA ARG A 226 24.40 15.75 -1.20
C ARG A 226 23.92 14.32 -0.96
N GLY A 227 23.87 13.90 0.31
CA GLY A 227 23.28 12.61 0.67
C GLY A 227 21.81 12.53 0.25
N MET A 228 21.03 13.58 0.53
CA MET A 228 19.63 13.67 0.11
C MET A 228 19.48 13.66 -1.41
N GLN A 229 20.36 14.34 -2.16
CA GLN A 229 20.38 14.31 -3.62
C GLN A 229 20.69 12.91 -4.16
N ALA A 230 21.69 12.20 -3.62
CA ALA A 230 21.94 10.82 -4.01
C ALA A 230 20.76 9.90 -3.67
N GLY A 231 20.11 10.11 -2.52
CA GLY A 231 18.88 9.42 -2.18
C GLY A 231 17.73 9.74 -3.14
N GLN A 232 17.62 10.99 -3.60
CA GLN A 232 16.63 11.40 -4.60
C GLN A 232 16.82 10.62 -5.90
N GLU A 233 18.05 10.52 -6.39
CA GLU A 233 18.37 9.76 -7.60
C GLU A 233 17.94 8.29 -7.51
N ILE A 234 18.12 7.66 -6.34
CA ILE A 234 17.65 6.30 -6.08
C ILE A 234 16.11 6.25 -6.09
N ALA A 235 15.45 7.15 -5.36
CA ALA A 235 13.99 7.19 -5.26
C ALA A 235 13.30 7.47 -6.61
N LEU A 236 13.89 8.33 -7.45
CA LEU A 236 13.35 8.69 -8.77
C LEU A 236 13.45 7.56 -9.79
N ARG A 237 14.39 6.63 -9.62
CA ARG A 237 14.49 5.40 -10.44
C ARG A 237 13.53 4.30 -9.98
N GLY A 238 12.90 4.48 -8.82
CA GLY A 238 11.88 3.60 -8.28
C GLY A 238 10.53 3.71 -8.99
N ARG A 239 9.53 3.06 -8.39
CA ARG A 239 8.16 3.02 -8.93
C ARG A 239 7.50 4.41 -8.83
N PRO A 240 6.63 4.83 -9.76
CA PRO A 240 6.05 6.17 -9.78
C PRO A 240 5.26 6.49 -8.49
N PRO A 241 5.25 7.76 -8.03
CA PRO A 241 4.54 8.16 -6.80
C PRO A 241 3.01 8.05 -6.93
N GLU A 242 2.51 7.84 -8.15
CA GLU A 242 1.11 7.51 -8.43
C GLU A 242 0.71 6.12 -7.90
N PHE A 243 1.65 5.21 -7.67
CA PHE A 243 1.37 3.83 -7.27
C PHE A 243 2.01 3.41 -5.95
N VAL A 244 3.11 4.05 -5.54
CA VAL A 244 3.85 3.68 -4.32
C VAL A 244 4.09 4.86 -3.40
N GLU A 245 4.16 4.57 -2.11
CA GLU A 245 4.62 5.55 -1.13
C GLU A 245 6.15 5.60 -1.14
N ARG A 246 6.71 6.75 -1.55
CA ARG A 246 8.16 6.99 -1.52
C ARG A 246 8.55 7.65 -0.21
N THR A 247 9.44 7.00 0.53
CA THR A 247 9.93 7.49 1.82
C THR A 247 11.44 7.58 1.82
N MET A 248 11.98 8.70 2.30
CA MET A 248 13.40 8.89 2.55
C MET A 248 13.66 9.02 4.05
N ILE A 249 14.61 8.26 4.58
CA ILE A 249 15.05 8.34 5.98
C ILE A 249 16.46 8.90 6.01
N VAL A 250 16.60 10.15 6.44
CA VAL A 250 17.88 10.85 6.49
C VAL A 250 18.44 10.82 7.90
N MET A 251 19.59 10.17 8.09
CA MET A 251 20.28 10.13 9.38
C MET A 251 21.53 11.03 9.37
N THR A 252 21.76 11.77 10.47
CA THR A 252 23.01 12.50 10.72
C THR A 252 23.38 12.53 12.21
N ASP A 253 24.68 12.50 12.53
CA ASP A 253 25.20 12.73 13.89
C ASP A 253 25.90 14.09 14.07
N GLY A 254 25.93 14.88 12.99
CA GLY A 254 26.77 16.05 12.86
C GLY A 254 26.03 17.28 12.37
N ARG A 255 26.80 18.34 12.11
CA ARG A 255 26.30 19.60 11.56
C ARG A 255 26.66 19.68 10.10
N HIS A 256 25.66 19.95 9.28
CA HIS A 256 25.84 20.26 7.87
C HIS A 256 26.89 21.38 7.70
N ASN A 257 27.95 21.12 6.93
CA ASN A 257 29.08 22.05 6.77
C ASN A 257 29.60 22.15 5.32
N ARG A 258 28.93 21.47 4.38
CA ARG A 258 29.30 21.41 2.96
C ARG A 258 28.06 21.23 2.08
N GLY A 259 27.99 21.97 0.97
CA GLY A 259 26.92 21.83 -0.02
C GLY A 259 25.80 22.87 0.17
N PRO A 260 24.75 22.79 -0.65
CA PRO A 260 23.58 23.65 -0.50
C PRO A 260 22.82 23.34 0.79
N GLU A 261 21.99 24.27 1.24
CA GLU A 261 21.19 24.10 2.46
C GLU A 261 20.20 22.91 2.31
N PRO A 262 20.20 21.93 3.24
CA PRO A 262 19.34 20.76 3.17
C PRO A 262 17.83 21.05 3.04
N ARG A 263 17.35 22.16 3.61
CA ARG A 263 15.95 22.58 3.50
C ARG A 263 15.50 22.89 2.07
N VAL A 264 16.44 23.30 1.20
CA VAL A 264 16.16 23.50 -0.24
C VAL A 264 15.92 22.17 -0.91
N VAL A 265 16.83 21.20 -0.72
CA VAL A 265 16.69 19.84 -1.27
C VAL A 265 15.44 19.15 -0.73
N ALA A 266 15.08 19.38 0.53
CA ALA A 266 13.84 18.87 1.10
C ALA A 266 12.59 19.39 0.38
N THR A 267 12.61 20.64 -0.09
CA THR A 267 11.50 21.22 -0.84
C THR A 267 11.33 20.55 -2.20
N ASP A 268 12.44 20.32 -2.89
CA ASP A 268 12.45 19.65 -4.20
C ASP A 268 11.96 18.20 -4.08
N LEU A 269 12.48 17.45 -3.10
CA LEU A 269 12.05 16.08 -2.80
C LEU A 269 10.57 15.97 -2.44
N ALA A 270 10.05 16.93 -1.66
CA ALA A 270 8.63 16.97 -1.32
C ALA A 270 7.76 17.23 -2.55
N ALA A 271 8.21 18.08 -3.49
CA ALA A 271 7.52 18.33 -4.75
C ALA A 271 7.49 17.08 -5.66
N ASP A 272 8.51 16.22 -5.55
CA ASP A 272 8.59 14.92 -6.25
C ASP A 272 7.79 13.79 -5.54
N GLY A 273 7.04 14.11 -4.48
CA GLY A 273 6.20 13.15 -3.75
C GLY A 273 6.97 12.25 -2.79
N VAL A 274 8.17 12.64 -2.35
CA VAL A 274 8.97 11.88 -1.37
C VAL A 274 8.71 12.39 0.04
N THR A 275 8.24 11.50 0.93
CA THR A 275 8.11 11.81 2.36
C THR A 275 9.45 11.70 3.05
N ILE A 276 9.87 12.70 3.83
CA ILE A 276 11.21 12.75 4.44
C ILE A 276 11.12 12.62 5.96
N HIS A 277 11.59 11.49 6.49
CA HIS A 277 11.88 11.33 7.91
C HIS A 277 13.34 11.68 8.19
N THR A 278 13.59 12.27 9.36
CA THR A 278 14.95 12.59 9.77
C THR A 278 15.28 12.00 11.13
N ILE A 279 16.50 11.52 11.27
CA ILE A 279 17.01 10.96 12.52
C ILE A 279 18.30 11.73 12.86
N THR A 280 18.34 12.32 14.05
CA THR A 280 19.56 12.89 14.59
C THR A 280 20.17 11.97 15.64
N PHE A 281 21.48 11.80 15.62
CA PHE A 281 22.20 10.92 16.53
C PHE A 281 23.24 11.68 17.37
N GLY A 282 23.09 11.61 18.69
CA GLY A 282 23.97 12.28 19.64
C GLY A 282 23.75 13.80 19.75
N ALA A 283 24.34 14.41 20.77
CA ALA A 283 24.10 15.81 21.13
C ALA A 283 24.69 16.85 20.14
N GLY A 284 25.55 16.43 19.21
CA GLY A 284 26.26 17.31 18.29
C GLY A 284 25.47 17.70 17.04
N ALA A 285 24.38 16.97 16.75
CA ALA A 285 23.59 17.14 15.55
C ALA A 285 22.76 18.44 15.55
N ASP A 286 22.41 18.93 14.36
CA ASP A 286 21.57 20.13 14.21
C ASP A 286 20.08 19.78 14.23
N PHE A 287 19.51 19.70 15.43
CA PHE A 287 18.11 19.37 15.67
C PHE A 287 17.15 20.28 14.89
N GLY A 288 17.34 21.59 14.99
CA GLY A 288 16.43 22.57 14.39
C GLY A 288 16.41 22.43 12.86
N ARG A 289 17.58 22.27 12.23
CA ARG A 289 17.64 22.03 10.78
C ARG A 289 16.95 20.73 10.39
N MET A 290 17.17 19.64 11.11
CA MET A 290 16.60 18.34 10.73
C MET A 290 15.10 18.24 11.02
N GLN A 291 14.59 18.96 12.03
CA GLN A 291 13.16 19.14 12.26
C GLN A 291 12.51 19.90 11.10
N ASP A 292 13.13 20.98 10.63
CA ASP A 292 12.66 21.72 9.46
C ASP A 292 12.65 20.85 8.20
N VAL A 293 13.70 20.07 7.96
CA VAL A 293 13.78 19.15 6.81
C VAL A 293 12.65 18.12 6.85
N ALA A 294 12.41 17.47 8.00
CA ALA A 294 11.31 16.52 8.13
C ALA A 294 9.95 17.19 7.90
N ARG A 295 9.74 18.39 8.49
CA ARG A 295 8.51 19.16 8.32
C ARG A 295 8.25 19.55 6.87
N ILE A 296 9.28 19.98 6.14
CA ILE A 296 9.16 20.32 4.71
C ILE A 296 8.80 19.08 3.90
N GLY A 297 9.44 17.95 4.18
CA GLY A 297 9.15 16.67 3.53
C GLY A 297 7.91 15.94 4.06
N GLY A 298 7.04 16.60 4.85
CA GLY A 298 5.81 15.99 5.39
C GLY A 298 6.00 14.82 6.36
N GLY A 299 7.23 14.56 6.81
CA GLY A 299 7.56 13.44 7.69
C GLY A 299 7.79 13.85 9.14
N ARG A 300 8.40 12.92 9.89
CA ARG A 300 8.68 13.03 11.34
C ARG A 300 10.17 13.13 11.60
N HIS A 301 10.52 13.94 12.59
CA HIS A 301 11.87 14.01 13.13
C HIS A 301 12.00 13.15 14.38
N PHE A 302 13.10 12.41 14.47
CA PHE A 302 13.47 11.58 15.60
C PHE A 302 14.87 11.94 16.11
N HIS A 303 15.10 11.68 17.39
CA HIS A 303 16.40 11.91 18.02
C HIS A 303 16.81 10.72 18.89
N ALA A 304 18.02 10.21 18.65
CA ALA A 304 18.67 9.21 19.48
C ALA A 304 19.86 9.82 20.22
N THR A 305 19.95 9.58 21.53
CA THR A 305 21.14 9.95 22.33
C THR A 305 22.19 8.85 22.39
N ASN A 306 21.81 7.60 22.13
CA ASN A 306 22.65 6.40 22.19
C ASN A 306 22.17 5.33 21.19
N GLY A 307 22.96 4.27 21.01
CA GLY A 307 22.65 3.19 20.07
C GLY A 307 21.35 2.45 20.36
N ASP A 308 20.95 2.32 21.63
CA ASP A 308 19.69 1.64 22.01
C ASP A 308 18.48 2.42 21.48
N GLN A 309 18.46 3.74 21.73
CA GLN A 309 17.42 4.62 21.22
C GLN A 309 17.41 4.68 19.69
N LEU A 310 18.59 4.63 19.05
CA LEU A 310 18.66 4.59 17.59
C LEU A 310 17.98 3.32 17.04
N ARG A 311 18.22 2.16 17.66
CA ARG A 311 17.56 0.90 17.31
C ARG A 311 16.05 0.95 17.54
N ASP A 312 15.61 1.57 18.63
CA ASP A 312 14.18 1.73 18.93
C ASP A 312 13.48 2.65 17.92
N ILE A 313 14.13 3.73 17.49
CA ILE A 313 13.60 4.63 16.45
C ILE A 313 13.47 3.89 15.12
N TYR A 314 14.50 3.17 14.68
CA TYR A 314 14.39 2.38 13.45
C TYR A 314 13.31 1.30 13.57
N ARG A 315 13.14 0.68 14.74
CA ARG A 315 12.00 -0.24 14.99
C ARG A 315 10.66 0.48 14.90
N GLU A 316 10.50 1.65 15.52
CA GLU A 316 9.27 2.45 15.41
C GLU A 316 8.98 2.80 13.95
N ILE A 317 9.99 3.23 13.19
CA ILE A 317 9.84 3.55 11.77
C ILE A 317 9.44 2.28 10.99
N ALA A 318 10.12 1.16 11.17
CA ALA A 318 9.76 -0.10 10.50
C ALA A 318 8.33 -0.54 10.84
N LEU A 319 7.86 -0.35 12.07
CA LEU A 319 6.51 -0.72 12.50
C LEU A 319 5.44 0.28 12.06
N THR A 320 5.73 1.58 12.07
CA THR A 320 4.80 2.63 11.63
C THR A 320 4.69 2.69 10.11
N LEU A 321 5.77 2.38 9.41
CA LEU A 321 5.71 1.99 8.01
C LEU A 321 4.93 0.67 7.91
N GLY A 322 5.33 -0.37 8.64
CA GLY A 322 4.73 -1.71 8.63
C GLY A 322 3.33 -1.87 9.21
N THR A 323 2.60 -0.81 9.63
CA THR A 323 1.23 -0.92 10.18
C THR A 323 0.18 -1.25 9.09
N VAL A 324 0.32 -2.41 8.47
CA VAL A 324 -0.76 -3.34 8.16
C VAL A 324 -0.94 -4.21 9.41
N LEU A 325 -1.65 -3.71 10.43
CA LEU A 325 -2.07 -4.57 11.53
C LEU A 325 -3.21 -5.44 11.01
N THR A 326 -2.86 -6.68 10.67
CA THR A 326 -3.76 -7.80 10.41
C THR A 326 -4.72 -7.99 11.59
N GLU A 327 -6.02 -7.91 11.32
CA GLU A 327 -7.09 -8.66 12.01
C GLU A 327 -8.14 -9.08 10.98
#